data_AF-A0A660SR09-F1
#
_entry.id   AF-A0A660SR09-F1
#
_cell.length_a   1.000
_cell.length_b   1.000
_cell.length_c   1.000
_cell.angle_alpha   90.00
_cell.angle_beta   90.00
_cell.angle_gamma   90.00
#
_symmetry.space_group_name_H-M   'P 1'
#
loop_
_entity.id
_entity.type
_entity.pdbx_description
1 polymer ?
#
loop_
_entity_poly.entity_id
_entity_poly.type
_entity_poly.pdbx_seq_one_letter_code
_entity_poly.pdbx_strand_id
1 'polypeptide(L)'
;MNHKIKSKNIKLRNHSAKIINIQGIVMKYLDNILTFDEQKAIFFVFLIIILGKSIYPYVIKEIKMEDKRKEVVSKDYIYNKNRKILKNVENISFPISINKADKNSLMDIPGIGEKTAGYIIQYRDKYKGFNKIEDLKKIKGIGNKKIKKISKYIIL
;
A
#
# COMPACT_ATOMS: atom_id res chain seq x y z
N MET A 1 25.96 -60.14 57.55
CA MET A 1 26.10 -59.27 56.35
C MET A 1 25.68 -57.83 56.68
N ASN A 2 26.32 -57.20 57.68
CA ASN A 2 25.85 -55.95 58.32
C ASN A 2 26.94 -54.88 58.39
N HIS A 3 27.69 -54.66 57.30
CA HIS A 3 28.81 -53.70 57.29
C HIS A 3 28.82 -52.69 56.14
N LYS A 4 27.73 -52.57 55.36
CA LYS A 4 27.72 -51.75 54.13
C LYS A 4 26.64 -50.67 54.02
N ILE A 5 25.92 -50.34 55.10
CA ILE A 5 24.86 -49.30 55.06
C ILE A 5 25.24 -48.02 55.83
N LYS A 6 26.24 -48.02 56.71
CA LYS A 6 26.64 -46.82 57.47
C LYS A 6 27.64 -45.87 56.79
N SER A 7 28.25 -46.24 55.67
CA SER A 7 29.26 -45.39 55.00
C SER A 7 28.71 -44.53 53.84
N LYS A 8 27.46 -44.72 53.41
CA LYS A 8 26.88 -43.96 52.29
C LYS A 8 26.19 -42.66 52.71
N ASN A 9 25.92 -42.45 54.00
CA ASN A 9 25.27 -41.24 54.53
C ASN A 9 26.22 -40.17 55.08
N ILE A 10 27.54 -40.37 55.04
CA ILE A 10 28.53 -39.37 55.49
C ILE A 10 29.15 -38.59 54.31
N LYS A 11 28.99 -39.06 53.07
CA LYS A 11 29.55 -38.42 51.87
C LYS A 11 28.56 -37.53 51.08
N LEU A 12 27.41 -37.20 51.68
CA LEU A 12 26.37 -36.36 51.06
C LEU A 12 26.02 -35.10 51.87
N ARG A 13 26.75 -34.80 52.96
CA ARG A 13 26.52 -33.57 53.75
C ARG A 13 27.54 -32.45 53.58
N ASN A 14 28.67 -32.68 52.91
CA ASN A 14 29.78 -31.70 52.88
C ASN A 14 30.14 -31.13 51.50
N HIS A 15 29.24 -31.20 50.50
CA HIS A 15 29.43 -30.50 49.22
C HIS A 15 28.33 -29.49 48.87
N SER A 16 27.34 -29.30 49.73
CA SER A 16 26.30 -28.28 49.54
C SER A 16 26.56 -26.97 50.30
N ALA A 17 27.68 -26.85 51.02
CA ALA A 17 27.98 -25.71 51.89
C ALA A 17 29.09 -24.81 51.32
N LYS A 18 28.82 -24.18 50.16
CA LYS A 18 29.43 -22.91 49.75
C LYS A 18 28.70 -22.34 48.53
N ILE A 19 27.37 -22.26 48.59
CA ILE A 19 26.67 -21.34 47.70
C ILE A 19 27.03 -19.95 48.22
N ILE A 20 27.92 -19.26 47.50
CA ILE A 20 28.26 -17.87 47.79
C ILE A 20 26.92 -17.12 47.76
N ASN A 21 26.52 -16.56 48.90
CA ASN A 21 25.32 -15.72 48.98
C ASN A 21 25.64 -14.37 48.32
N ILE A 22 25.59 -14.36 47.00
CA ILE A 22 25.92 -13.19 46.17
C ILE A 22 24.98 -12.04 46.52
N GLN A 23 23.69 -12.30 46.78
CA GLN A 23 22.76 -11.27 47.24
C GLN A 23 23.23 -10.60 48.54
N GLY A 24 23.60 -11.38 49.55
CA GLY A 24 24.08 -10.84 50.84
C GLY A 24 25.39 -10.07 50.73
N ILE A 25 26.30 -10.51 49.85
CA ILE A 25 27.58 -9.81 49.61
C ILE A 25 27.32 -8.48 48.91
N VAL A 26 26.50 -8.46 47.86
CA VAL A 26 26.15 -7.24 47.13
C VAL A 26 25.49 -6.22 48.04
N MET A 27 24.52 -6.64 48.87
CA MET A 27 23.87 -5.75 49.84
C MET A 27 24.89 -5.16 50.84
N LYS A 28 25.76 -5.99 51.41
CA LYS A 28 26.79 -5.55 52.37
C LYS A 28 27.77 -4.51 51.79
N TYR A 29 28.10 -4.61 50.51
CA TYR A 29 28.96 -3.63 49.83
C TYR A 29 28.22 -2.32 49.53
N LEU A 30 26.94 -2.41 49.17
CA LEU A 30 26.13 -1.24 48.86
C LEU A 30 25.79 -0.43 50.13
N ASP A 31 25.54 -1.10 51.26
CA ASP A 31 25.21 -0.44 52.54
C ASP A 31 26.35 0.43 53.10
N ASN A 32 27.60 0.17 52.70
CA ASN A 32 28.77 0.94 53.13
C ASN A 32 28.94 2.29 52.41
N ILE A 33 28.21 2.49 51.30
CA ILE A 33 28.39 3.66 50.41
C ILE A 33 27.05 4.35 50.13
N LEU A 34 25.93 3.62 50.21
CA LEU A 34 24.63 4.07 49.72
C LEU A 34 23.50 3.67 50.69
N THR A 35 22.61 4.61 50.98
CA THR A 35 21.46 4.38 51.84
C THR A 35 20.42 3.46 51.16
N PHE A 36 19.56 2.84 51.96
CA PHE A 36 18.54 1.91 51.46
C PHE A 36 17.58 2.55 50.44
N ASP A 37 17.24 3.84 50.63
CA ASP A 37 16.37 4.56 49.72
C ASP A 37 17.05 4.89 48.39
N GLU A 38 18.34 5.20 48.42
CA GLU A 38 19.16 5.40 47.22
C GLU A 38 19.35 4.09 46.44
N GLN A 39 19.53 2.95 47.13
CA GLN A 39 19.61 1.63 46.48
C GLN A 39 18.30 1.30 45.76
N LYS A 40 17.15 1.51 46.41
CA LYS A 40 15.82 1.34 45.79
C LYS A 40 15.62 2.24 44.58
N ALA A 41 16.07 3.49 44.65
CA ALA A 41 15.98 4.42 43.52
C ALA A 41 16.77 3.92 42.31
N ILE A 42 17.99 3.39 42.51
CA ILE A 42 18.80 2.80 41.45
C ILE A 42 18.09 1.58 40.83
N PHE A 43 17.56 0.67 41.65
CA PHE A 43 16.79 -0.47 41.14
C PHE A 43 15.57 -0.04 40.32
N PHE A 44 14.87 1.02 40.72
CA PHE A 44 13.72 1.56 39.99
C PHE A 44 14.11 2.12 38.62
N VAL A 45 15.25 2.81 38.52
CA VAL A 45 15.78 3.31 37.23
C VAL A 45 16.15 2.14 36.31
N PHE A 46 16.83 1.12 36.83
CA PHE A 46 17.15 -0.08 36.04
C PHE A 46 15.89 -0.80 35.56
N LEU A 47 14.86 -0.89 36.40
CA LEU A 47 13.57 -1.46 36.03
C LEU A 47 12.95 -0.70 34.86
N ILE A 48 12.92 0.64 34.89
CA ILE A 48 12.40 1.48 33.81
C ILE A 48 13.19 1.26 32.51
N ILE A 49 14.53 1.16 32.57
CA ILE A 49 15.36 0.94 31.39
C ILE A 49 15.09 -0.44 30.76
N ILE A 50 14.94 -1.48 31.58
CA ILE A 50 14.66 -2.84 31.12
C ILE A 50 13.25 -2.91 30.51
N LEU A 51 12.26 -2.32 31.18
CA LEU A 51 10.89 -2.23 30.67
C LEU A 51 10.82 -1.40 29.39
N GLY A 52 11.52 -0.27 29.34
CA GLY A 52 11.64 0.57 28.15
C GLY A 52 12.21 -0.20 26.97
N LYS A 53 13.29 -0.98 27.15
CA LYS A 53 13.85 -1.84 26.10
C LYS A 53 12.89 -2.95 25.64
N SER A 54 12.06 -3.47 26.53
CA SER A 54 11.06 -4.49 26.21
C SER A 54 9.86 -3.91 25.45
N ILE A 55 9.40 -2.70 25.80
CA ILE A 55 8.22 -2.04 25.21
C ILE A 55 8.56 -1.30 23.90
N TYR A 56 9.73 -0.67 23.83
CA TYR A 56 10.21 0.12 22.69
C TYR A 56 10.05 -0.56 21.31
N PRO A 57 10.40 -1.84 21.10
CA PRO A 57 10.24 -2.48 19.79
C PRO A 57 8.77 -2.60 19.36
N TYR A 58 7.83 -2.70 20.29
CA TYR A 58 6.40 -2.80 19.97
C TYR A 58 5.84 -1.46 19.50
N VAL A 59 6.21 -0.36 20.17
CA VAL A 59 5.78 1.01 19.80
C VAL A 59 6.32 1.41 18.43
N ILE A 60 7.59 1.12 18.14
CA ILE A 60 8.21 1.48 16.84
C ILE A 60 7.65 0.64 15.68
N LYS A 61 7.22 -0.61 15.93
CA LYS A 61 6.63 -1.47 14.90
C LYS A 61 5.32 -0.88 14.37
N GLU A 62 4.51 -0.30 15.24
CA GLU A 62 3.22 0.30 14.87
C GLU A 62 3.41 1.55 14.00
N ILE A 63 4.33 2.44 14.38
CA ILE A 63 4.66 3.66 13.62
C ILE A 63 5.17 3.31 12.21
N LYS A 64 6.09 2.34 12.09
CA LYS A 64 6.62 1.91 10.77
C LYS A 64 5.57 1.22 9.88
N MET A 65 4.57 0.57 10.48
CA MET A 65 3.48 -0.06 9.73
C MET A 65 2.54 0.98 9.13
N GLU A 66 2.32 2.09 9.81
CA GLU A 66 1.44 3.16 9.33
C GLU A 66 2.05 3.93 8.15
N ASP A 67 3.34 4.26 8.20
CA ASP A 67 4.05 4.90 7.08
C ASP A 67 4.06 4.02 5.82
N LYS A 68 4.33 2.72 5.99
CA LYS A 68 4.27 1.76 4.87
C LYS A 68 2.87 1.64 4.28
N ARG A 69 1.81 1.68 5.10
CA ARG A 69 0.42 1.65 4.59
C ARG A 69 0.12 2.89 3.75
N LYS A 70 0.54 4.08 4.18
CA LYS A 70 0.32 5.33 3.42
C LYS A 70 1.03 5.30 2.07
N GLU A 71 2.26 4.78 2.02
CA GLU A 71 3.01 4.60 0.77
C GLU A 71 2.33 3.62 -0.19
N VAL A 72 1.93 2.43 0.29
CA VAL A 72 1.25 1.41 -0.52
C VAL A 72 -0.09 1.94 -1.08
N VAL A 73 -0.90 2.60 -0.25
CA VAL A 73 -2.19 3.18 -0.68
C VAL A 73 -2.00 4.22 -1.79
N SER A 74 -0.97 5.07 -1.70
CA SER A 74 -0.67 6.05 -2.76
C SER A 74 -0.28 5.41 -4.09
N LYS A 75 0.48 4.31 -4.06
CA LYS A 75 0.96 3.60 -5.25
C LYS A 75 -0.17 2.86 -5.97
N ASP A 76 -1.09 2.27 -5.20
CA ASP A 76 -2.27 1.58 -5.74
C ASP A 76 -3.21 2.56 -6.46
N TYR A 77 -3.42 3.77 -5.93
CA TYR A 77 -4.22 4.80 -6.59
C TYR A 77 -3.61 5.19 -7.95
N ILE A 78 -2.30 5.46 -7.99
CA ILE A 78 -1.59 5.85 -9.22
C ILE A 78 -1.63 4.71 -10.25
N TYR A 79 -1.39 3.47 -9.84
CA TYR A 79 -1.43 2.30 -10.73
C TYR A 79 -2.81 2.11 -11.37
N ASN A 80 -3.86 2.13 -10.56
CA ASN A 80 -5.24 1.95 -11.06
C ASN A 80 -5.67 3.10 -11.98
N LYS A 81 -5.29 4.34 -11.65
CA LYS A 81 -5.55 5.51 -12.50
C LYS A 81 -4.85 5.39 -13.86
N ASN A 82 -3.57 5.04 -13.87
CA ASN A 82 -2.80 4.87 -15.10
C ASN A 82 -3.30 3.71 -15.94
N ARG A 83 -3.69 2.58 -15.33
CA ARG A 83 -4.28 1.44 -16.05
C ARG A 83 -5.59 1.83 -16.76
N LYS A 84 -6.43 2.65 -16.12
CA LYS A 84 -7.66 3.17 -16.75
C LYS A 84 -7.36 4.08 -17.94
N ILE A 85 -6.34 4.93 -17.82
CA ILE A 85 -5.87 5.80 -18.92
C ILE A 85 -5.33 4.94 -20.07
N LEU A 86 -4.45 3.97 -19.80
CA LEU A 86 -3.87 3.08 -20.82
C LEU A 86 -4.94 2.28 -21.56
N LYS A 87 -5.93 1.74 -20.83
CA LYS A 87 -7.06 1.04 -21.45
C LYS A 87 -7.84 1.95 -22.39
N ASN A 88 -8.04 3.23 -22.05
CA ASN A 88 -8.73 4.16 -22.95
C ASN A 88 -7.89 4.48 -24.19
N VAL A 89 -6.56 4.60 -24.06
CA VAL A 89 -5.66 4.84 -25.20
C VAL A 89 -5.61 3.65 -26.16
N GLU A 90 -5.59 2.41 -25.65
CA GLU A 90 -5.60 1.19 -26.49
C GLU A 90 -6.90 1.02 -27.30
N ASN A 91 -8.02 1.56 -26.83
CA ASN A 91 -9.31 1.43 -27.53
C ASN A 91 -9.50 2.43 -28.68
N ILE A 92 -8.63 3.43 -28.81
CA ILE A 92 -8.72 4.42 -29.91
C ILE A 92 -8.00 3.86 -31.12
N SER A 93 -8.73 3.09 -31.93
CA SER A 93 -8.26 2.58 -33.22
C SER A 93 -8.80 3.44 -34.35
N PHE A 94 -7.91 4.14 -35.06
CA PHE A 94 -8.26 4.83 -36.30
C PHE A 94 -8.03 3.91 -37.51
N PRO A 95 -8.84 4.02 -38.57
CA PRO A 95 -9.97 4.95 -38.71
C PRO A 95 -11.24 4.47 -37.99
N ILE A 96 -12.06 5.42 -37.53
CA ILE A 96 -13.28 5.17 -36.76
C ILE A 96 -14.48 5.03 -37.70
N SER A 97 -15.26 3.96 -37.57
CA SER A 97 -16.48 3.74 -38.37
C SER A 97 -17.62 4.63 -37.90
N ILE A 98 -18.08 5.56 -38.75
CA ILE A 98 -19.19 6.46 -38.41
C ILE A 98 -20.53 5.71 -38.25
N ASN A 99 -20.68 4.54 -38.88
CA ASN A 99 -21.89 3.72 -38.72
C ASN A 99 -21.86 2.82 -37.47
N LYS A 100 -20.71 2.63 -36.81
CA LYS A 100 -20.60 1.72 -35.65
C LYS A 100 -20.13 2.38 -34.38
N ALA A 101 -19.37 3.46 -34.47
CA ALA A 101 -18.77 4.15 -33.34
C ALA A 101 -19.81 4.63 -32.33
N ASP A 102 -19.45 4.54 -31.05
CA ASP A 102 -20.19 5.18 -29.97
C ASP A 102 -19.87 6.67 -29.89
N LYS A 103 -20.58 7.39 -29.02
CA LYS A 103 -20.43 8.85 -28.90
C LYS A 103 -19.01 9.25 -28.51
N ASN A 104 -18.35 8.48 -27.63
CA ASN A 104 -17.02 8.77 -27.15
C ASN A 104 -15.98 8.59 -28.26
N SER A 105 -16.01 7.47 -28.99
CA SER A 105 -15.12 7.22 -30.12
C SER A 105 -15.30 8.28 -31.21
N LEU A 106 -16.54 8.73 -31.46
CA LEU A 106 -16.78 9.84 -32.40
C LEU A 106 -16.15 11.17 -31.91
N MET A 107 -16.11 11.42 -30.60
CA MET A 107 -15.47 12.61 -30.02
C MET A 107 -13.94 12.55 -30.05
N ASP A 108 -13.35 11.36 -30.20
CA ASP A 108 -11.90 11.21 -30.40
C ASP A 108 -11.46 11.68 -31.80
N ILE A 109 -12.39 11.83 -32.75
CA ILE A 109 -12.11 12.37 -34.08
C ILE A 109 -11.80 13.87 -33.95
N PRO A 110 -10.61 14.34 -34.40
CA PRO A 110 -10.23 15.74 -34.28
C PRO A 110 -11.27 16.69 -34.91
N GLY A 111 -11.83 17.60 -34.09
CA GLY A 111 -12.82 18.58 -34.53
C GLY A 111 -14.29 18.10 -34.49
N ILE A 112 -14.55 16.91 -33.93
CA ILE A 112 -15.87 16.43 -33.56
C ILE A 112 -16.03 16.58 -32.05
N GLY A 113 -16.88 17.51 -31.63
CA GLY A 113 -17.24 17.68 -30.22
C GLY A 113 -18.56 16.97 -29.90
N GLU A 114 -18.94 17.01 -28.63
CA GLU A 114 -20.12 16.31 -28.09
C GLU A 114 -21.41 16.55 -28.90
N LYS A 115 -21.71 17.80 -29.26
CA LYS A 115 -22.89 18.17 -30.06
C LYS A 115 -22.85 17.53 -31.44
N THR A 116 -21.70 17.58 -32.11
CA THR A 116 -21.54 17.01 -33.46
C THR A 116 -21.62 15.49 -33.43
N ALA A 117 -20.99 14.83 -32.44
CA ALA A 117 -21.12 13.39 -32.24
C ALA A 117 -22.58 12.98 -32.02
N GLY A 118 -23.32 13.75 -31.20
CA GLY A 118 -24.77 13.55 -31.00
C GLY A 118 -25.57 13.65 -32.31
N TYR A 119 -25.28 14.62 -33.17
CA TYR A 119 -25.95 14.74 -34.47
C TYR A 119 -25.60 13.60 -35.43
N ILE A 120 -24.36 13.10 -35.41
CA ILE A 120 -23.94 11.93 -36.22
C ILE A 120 -24.78 10.70 -35.83
N ILE A 121 -24.91 10.43 -34.52
CA ILE A 121 -25.70 9.30 -34.01
C ILE A 121 -27.17 9.46 -34.39
N GLN A 122 -27.76 10.65 -34.15
CA GLN A 122 -29.16 10.90 -34.51
C GLN A 122 -29.43 10.69 -36.01
N TYR A 123 -28.52 11.16 -36.87
CA TYR A 123 -28.65 10.94 -38.30
C TYR A 123 -28.54 9.46 -38.66
N ARG A 124 -27.54 8.75 -38.12
CA ARG A 124 -27.36 7.31 -38.33
C ARG A 124 -28.62 6.53 -37.94
N ASP A 125 -29.17 6.82 -36.76
CA ASP A 125 -30.32 6.08 -36.24
C ASP A 125 -31.58 6.36 -37.07
N LYS A 126 -31.75 7.61 -37.52
CA LYS A 126 -32.90 8.02 -38.35
C LYS A 126 -32.83 7.49 -39.78
N TYR A 127 -31.65 7.46 -40.39
CA TYR A 127 -31.45 7.15 -41.81
C TYR A 127 -30.80 5.79 -42.06
N LYS A 128 -30.68 4.95 -41.02
CA LYS A 128 -29.99 3.65 -41.04
C LYS A 128 -28.52 3.73 -41.48
N GLY A 129 -27.86 4.83 -41.15
CA GLY A 129 -26.44 5.06 -41.42
C GLY A 129 -26.13 6.03 -42.56
N PHE A 130 -24.84 6.06 -42.89
CA PHE A 130 -24.23 6.84 -43.96
C PHE A 130 -23.82 5.89 -45.09
N ASN A 131 -24.18 6.23 -46.32
CA ASN A 131 -23.79 5.45 -47.49
C ASN A 131 -22.44 5.91 -48.07
N LYS A 132 -22.08 7.17 -47.81
CA LYS A 132 -20.82 7.78 -48.25
C LYS A 132 -20.38 8.86 -47.28
N ILE A 133 -19.09 9.18 -47.25
CA ILE A 133 -18.52 10.18 -46.34
C ILE A 133 -19.17 11.56 -46.56
N GLU A 134 -19.57 11.89 -47.79
CA GLU A 134 -20.21 13.17 -48.13
C GLU A 134 -21.57 13.35 -47.46
N ASP A 135 -22.25 12.28 -47.03
CA ASP A 135 -23.50 12.38 -46.30
C ASP A 135 -23.33 13.10 -44.96
N LEU A 136 -22.10 13.15 -44.41
CA LEU A 136 -21.79 13.94 -43.21
C LEU A 136 -22.05 15.45 -43.39
N LYS A 137 -22.17 15.97 -44.62
CA LYS A 137 -22.57 17.38 -44.86
C LYS A 137 -23.98 17.69 -44.35
N LYS A 138 -24.82 16.66 -44.15
CA LYS A 138 -26.17 16.80 -43.60
C LYS A 138 -26.16 17.02 -42.08
N ILE A 139 -25.00 16.86 -41.44
CA ILE A 139 -24.81 17.06 -40.01
C ILE A 139 -24.50 18.52 -39.71
N LYS A 140 -25.28 19.13 -38.80
CA LYS A 140 -25.05 20.51 -38.37
C LYS A 140 -23.62 20.67 -37.80
N GLY A 141 -22.87 21.60 -38.36
CA GLY A 141 -21.48 21.88 -37.97
C GLY A 141 -20.42 21.03 -38.69
N ILE A 142 -20.81 20.22 -39.69
CA ILE A 142 -19.89 19.54 -40.60
C ILE A 142 -20.09 20.08 -42.02
N GLY A 143 -19.13 20.89 -42.49
CA GLY A 143 -19.06 21.36 -43.88
C GLY A 143 -17.88 20.74 -44.63
N ASN A 144 -17.73 21.10 -45.91
CA ASN A 144 -16.65 20.61 -46.79
C ASN A 144 -15.24 20.70 -46.15
N LYS A 145 -14.94 21.83 -45.48
CA LYS A 145 -13.66 22.05 -44.81
C LYS A 145 -13.42 21.04 -43.69
N LYS A 146 -14.46 20.70 -42.92
CA LYS A 146 -14.34 19.75 -41.80
C LYS A 146 -14.22 18.32 -42.32
N ILE A 147 -15.00 17.93 -43.34
CA ILE A 147 -14.91 16.62 -43.98
C ILE A 147 -13.48 16.35 -44.49
N LYS A 148 -12.87 17.31 -45.20
CA LYS A 148 -11.48 17.18 -45.67
C LYS A 148 -10.47 16.96 -44.54
N LYS A 149 -10.71 17.52 -43.35
CA LYS A 149 -9.82 17.36 -42.19
C LYS A 149 -10.01 16.01 -41.51
N ILE A 150 -11.25 15.51 -41.44
CA ILE A 150 -11.58 14.29 -40.70
C ILE A 150 -11.57 13.02 -41.55
N SER A 151 -11.57 13.12 -42.88
CA SER A 151 -11.69 11.97 -43.79
C SER A 151 -10.62 10.89 -43.56
N LYS A 152 -9.41 11.27 -43.14
CA LYS A 152 -8.33 10.33 -42.80
C LYS A 152 -8.52 9.57 -41.48
N TYR A 153 -9.46 9.99 -40.65
CA TYR A 153 -9.75 9.40 -39.34
C TYR A 153 -11.04 8.59 -39.34
N ILE A 154 -11.76 8.51 -40.46
CA ILE A 154 -13.08 7.89 -40.52
C ILE A 154 -13.20 6.89 -41.65
N ILE A 155 -14.04 5.89 -41.43
CA ILE A 155 -14.54 4.95 -42.43
C ILE A 155 -16.06 4.83 -42.27
N LEU A 156 -16.72 4.18 -43.23
CA LEU A 156 -18.15 3.85 -43.12
C LEU A 156 -18.37 2.73 -42.10
#